data_AF-A0A090PX43-F1
#
_entry.id   AF-A0A090PX43-F1
#
_cell.length_a   1.000
_cell.length_b   1.000
_cell.length_c   1.000
_cell.angle_alpha   90.00
_cell.angle_beta   90.00
_cell.angle_gamma   90.00
#
_symmetry.space_group_name_H-M   'P 1'
#
loop_
_entity.id
_entity.type
_entity.pdbx_description
1 polymer ?
#
loop_
_entity_poly.entity_id
_entity_poly.type
_entity_poly.pdbx_seq_one_letter_code
_entity_poly.pdbx_strand_id
1 'polypeptide(L)'
;MIELDDIEVDNLVPVELRNIGKQEFLDRINELDTPFQNLKKNLGENSVLRHLGILDLKKESLTVKLEVVDKQSPAGLLRGSDGFFEVYTKSYGKQPLVIQGAGAGKQVTARGLLSDIIKVAMTAGQPILR
;
A
#
# COMPACT_ATOMS: atom_id res chain seq x y z
N MET A 1 -4.80 -12.78 15.26
CA MET A 1 -5.12 -12.52 13.84
C MET A 1 -5.43 -11.04 13.79
N ILE A 2 -4.76 -10.29 12.91
CA ILE A 2 -4.98 -8.85 12.78
C ILE A 2 -6.23 -8.67 11.91
N GLU A 3 -7.22 -7.97 12.45
CA GLU A 3 -8.44 -7.58 11.75
C GLU A 3 -8.35 -6.15 11.22
N LEU A 4 -9.32 -5.73 10.40
CA LEU A 4 -9.36 -4.38 9.84
C LEU A 4 -9.40 -3.28 10.90
N ASP A 5 -10.10 -3.52 12.02
CA ASP A 5 -10.23 -2.56 13.11
C ASP A 5 -8.95 -2.41 13.94
N ASP A 6 -8.00 -3.35 13.81
CA ASP A 6 -6.69 -3.29 14.46
C ASP A 6 -5.69 -2.44 13.66
N ILE A 7 -6.06 -1.96 12.48
CA ILE A 7 -5.19 -1.19 11.60
C ILE A 7 -5.15 0.27 12.05
N GLU A 8 -3.97 0.74 12.47
CA GLU A 8 -3.74 2.14 12.76
C GLU A 8 -3.56 2.94 11.45
N VAL A 9 -4.61 3.65 11.02
CA VAL A 9 -4.59 4.46 9.80
C VAL A 9 -4.42 5.94 10.12
N ASP A 10 -3.31 6.53 9.68
CA ASP A 10 -3.14 7.98 9.63
C ASP A 10 -3.94 8.53 8.44
N ASN A 11 -5.14 9.03 8.75
CA ASN A 11 -6.09 9.46 7.73
C ASN A 11 -5.66 10.80 7.13
N LEU A 12 -5.35 10.77 5.84
CA LEU A 12 -4.92 11.91 5.02
C LEU A 12 -5.98 13.02 4.88
N VAL A 13 -7.24 12.76 5.24
CA VAL A 13 -8.31 13.75 5.25
C VAL A 13 -8.41 14.37 6.65
N PRO A 14 -8.30 15.70 6.81
CA PRO A 14 -8.53 16.41 8.07
C PRO A 14 -9.92 16.14 8.65
N VAL A 15 -10.05 16.19 9.96
CA VAL A 15 -11.29 15.82 10.69
C VAL A 15 -12.49 16.64 10.20
N GLU A 16 -12.26 17.90 9.86
CA GLU A 16 -13.23 18.87 9.37
C GLU A 16 -13.85 18.49 8.00
N LEU A 17 -13.18 17.61 7.25
CA LEU A 17 -13.58 17.17 5.91
C LEU A 17 -14.06 15.71 5.88
N ARG A 18 -14.02 14.97 6.99
CA ARG A 18 -14.35 13.53 7.02
C ARG A 18 -15.85 13.23 6.96
N ASN A 19 -16.67 14.09 7.56
CA ASN A 19 -18.11 13.84 7.79
C ASN A 19 -19.03 14.77 6.97
N ILE A 20 -18.55 15.25 5.82
CA ILE A 20 -19.30 16.16 4.93
C ILE A 20 -19.75 15.43 3.65
N GLY A 21 -20.68 16.04 2.93
CA GLY A 21 -21.17 15.49 1.66
C GLY A 21 -20.08 15.51 0.58
N LYS A 22 -20.18 14.60 -0.40
CA LYS A 22 -19.21 14.50 -1.51
C LYS A 22 -19.00 15.83 -2.23
N GLN A 23 -20.07 16.56 -2.55
CA GLN A 23 -19.95 17.82 -3.29
C GLN A 23 -19.21 18.87 -2.46
N GLU A 24 -19.61 19.02 -1.19
CA GLU A 24 -18.95 19.93 -0.25
C GLU A 24 -17.47 19.59 -0.04
N PHE A 25 -17.14 18.29 0.05
CA PHE A 25 -15.75 17.84 0.10
C PHE A 25 -14.95 18.27 -1.12
N LEU A 26 -15.50 18.10 -2.32
CA LEU A 26 -14.84 18.49 -3.56
C LEU A 26 -14.67 20.01 -3.65
N ASP A 27 -15.65 20.78 -3.21
CA ASP A 27 -15.59 22.24 -3.19
C ASP A 27 -14.50 22.75 -2.22
N ARG A 28 -14.21 21.99 -1.16
CA ARG A 28 -13.23 22.31 -0.11
C ARG A 28 -11.92 21.54 -0.23
N ILE A 29 -11.71 20.76 -1.30
CA ILE A 29 -10.55 19.86 -1.43
C ILE A 29 -9.19 20.59 -1.37
N ASN A 30 -9.16 21.86 -1.77
CA ASN A 30 -7.95 22.70 -1.74
C ASN A 30 -7.45 22.96 -0.31
N GLU A 31 -8.29 22.78 0.72
CA GLU A 31 -7.86 22.87 2.13
C GLU A 31 -6.78 21.81 2.47
N LEU A 32 -6.70 20.72 1.69
CA LEU A 32 -5.66 19.70 1.82
C LEU A 32 -4.28 20.18 1.34
N ASP A 33 -4.21 21.19 0.47
CA ASP A 33 -2.95 21.56 -0.18
C ASP A 33 -1.92 22.08 0.83
N THR A 34 -2.36 22.94 1.76
CA THR A 34 -1.48 23.57 2.74
C THR A 34 -0.70 22.55 3.60
N PRO A 35 -1.35 21.59 4.29
CA PRO A 35 -0.62 20.60 5.09
C PRO A 35 0.35 19.76 4.25
N PHE A 36 -0.05 19.29 3.06
CA PHE A 36 0.85 18.50 2.20
C PHE A 36 2.00 19.31 1.61
N GLN A 37 1.79 20.58 1.29
CA GLN A 37 2.87 21.48 0.86
C GLN A 37 3.88 21.70 1.98
N ASN A 38 3.43 21.87 3.22
CA ASN A 38 4.32 22.01 4.36
C ASN A 38 5.14 20.74 4.60
N LEU A 39 4.51 19.57 4.54
CA LEU A 39 5.22 18.29 4.59
C LEU A 39 6.27 18.19 3.47
N LYS A 40 5.91 18.56 2.24
CA LYS A 40 6.81 18.52 1.08
C LYS A 40 8.00 19.49 1.21
N LYS A 41 7.79 20.69 1.77
CA LYS A 41 8.86 21.68 2.00
C LYS A 41 9.90 21.21 3.02
N ASN A 42 9.49 20.37 3.97
CA ASN A 42 10.37 19.83 5.00
C ASN A 42 11.11 18.55 4.57
N LEU A 43 10.93 18.09 3.33
CA LEU A 43 11.64 16.91 2.83
C LEU A 43 13.10 17.22 2.50
N GLY A 44 13.97 16.27 2.80
CA GLY A 44 15.34 16.28 2.29
C GLY A 44 15.39 16.16 0.76
N GLU A 45 16.49 16.63 0.18
CA GLU A 45 16.67 16.70 -1.28
C GLU A 45 16.49 15.35 -1.99
N ASN A 46 16.87 14.24 -1.35
CA ASN A 46 16.75 12.88 -1.90
C ASN A 46 15.55 12.09 -1.34
N SER A 47 14.53 12.77 -0.80
CA SER A 47 13.39 12.11 -0.16
C SER A 47 12.07 12.36 -0.89
N VAL A 48 11.13 11.42 -0.75
CA VAL A 48 9.75 11.52 -1.23
C VAL A 48 8.77 10.97 -0.20
N LEU A 49 7.52 11.46 -0.25
CA LEU A 49 6.44 10.94 0.57
C LEU A 49 5.74 9.77 -0.13
N ARG A 50 5.43 8.71 0.63
CA ARG A 50 4.66 7.55 0.18
C ARG A 50 3.67 7.16 1.27
N HIS A 51 2.43 6.88 0.89
CA HIS A 51 1.43 6.36 1.81
C HIS A 51 1.57 4.83 1.86
N LEU A 52 2.15 4.30 2.93
CA LEU A 52 2.59 2.91 3.04
C LEU A 52 1.85 2.19 4.16
N GLY A 53 1.53 0.92 3.90
CA GLY A 53 1.14 -0.04 4.93
C GLY A 53 2.37 -0.79 5.45
N ILE A 54 2.57 -0.81 6.76
CA ILE A 54 3.71 -1.46 7.42
C ILE A 54 3.17 -2.48 8.42
N LEU A 55 3.46 -3.76 8.16
CA LEU A 55 3.14 -4.88 9.04
C LEU A 55 4.39 -5.31 9.80
N ASP A 56 4.39 -5.16 11.13
CA ASP A 56 5.43 -5.69 12.01
C ASP A 56 4.90 -6.94 12.73
N LEU A 57 5.29 -8.12 12.25
CA LEU A 57 4.88 -9.40 12.83
C LEU A 57 5.44 -9.66 14.24
N LYS A 58 6.50 -8.96 14.66
CA LYS A 58 7.03 -9.14 16.03
C LYS A 58 6.25 -8.32 17.05
N LYS A 59 5.75 -7.18 16.62
CA LYS A 59 4.91 -6.28 17.43
C LYS A 59 3.41 -6.53 17.25
N GLU A 60 3.06 -7.41 16.30
CA GLU A 60 1.68 -7.68 15.89
C GLU A 60 0.92 -6.41 15.50
N SER A 61 1.61 -5.45 14.87
CA SER A 61 1.05 -4.13 14.55
C SER A 61 0.99 -3.91 13.05
N LEU A 62 -0.11 -3.34 12.57
CA LEU A 62 -0.29 -2.90 11.19
C LEU A 62 -0.63 -1.41 11.17
N THR A 63 0.22 -0.62 10.54
CA THR A 63 0.04 0.83 10.41
C THR A 63 -0.08 1.21 8.94
N VAL A 64 -0.89 2.21 8.63
CA VAL A 64 -0.98 2.82 7.30
C VAL A 64 -0.78 4.32 7.46
N LYS A 65 0.31 4.86 6.93
CA LYS A 65 0.67 6.25 7.14
C LYS A 65 1.54 6.82 6.04
N LEU A 66 1.69 8.14 6.06
CA LEU A 66 2.59 8.84 5.17
C LEU A 66 4.03 8.72 5.68
N GLU A 67 4.89 8.08 4.88
CA GLU A 67 6.29 7.83 5.18
C GLU A 67 7.22 8.64 4.26
N VAL A 68 8.34 9.07 4.83
CA VAL A 68 9.43 9.69 4.09
C VAL A 68 10.41 8.60 3.70
N VAL A 69 10.57 8.36 2.40
CA VAL A 69 11.48 7.35 1.87
C VAL A 69 12.53 7.95 0.95
N ASP A 70 13.65 7.27 0.78
CA ASP A 70 14.67 7.65 -0.20
C ASP A 70 14.11 7.50 -1.63
N LYS A 71 14.40 8.47 -2.52
CA LYS A 71 13.97 8.43 -3.93
C LYS A 71 14.46 7.19 -4.68
N GLN A 72 15.58 6.61 -4.27
CA GLN A 72 16.20 5.43 -4.86
C GLN A 72 15.77 4.12 -4.18
N SER A 73 14.99 4.19 -3.09
CA SER A 73 14.37 3.00 -2.52
C SER A 73 13.33 2.40 -3.48
N PRO A 74 12.99 1.10 -3.37
CA PRO A 74 11.91 0.50 -4.16
C PRO A 74 10.59 1.29 -4.07
N ALA A 75 10.22 1.74 -2.87
CA ALA A 75 9.06 2.61 -2.64
C ALA A 75 9.18 3.97 -3.35
N GLY A 76 10.38 4.56 -3.34
CA GLY A 76 10.67 5.84 -4.00
C GLY A 76 10.57 5.77 -5.52
N LEU A 77 10.95 4.63 -6.11
CA LEU A 77 11.00 4.41 -7.56
C LEU A 77 9.65 4.07 -8.21
N LEU A 78 8.58 3.93 -7.43
CA LEU A 78 7.22 3.67 -7.96
C LEU A 78 6.79 4.71 -9.00
N ARG A 79 6.10 4.25 -10.04
CA ARG A 79 5.57 5.07 -11.12
C ARG A 79 4.10 4.75 -11.36
N GLY A 80 3.31 5.79 -11.64
CA GLY A 80 1.90 5.63 -12.00
C GLY A 80 1.11 4.86 -10.93
N SER A 81 0.45 3.78 -11.34
CA SER A 81 -0.37 2.91 -10.50
C SER A 81 0.32 1.59 -10.15
N ASP A 82 1.65 1.53 -10.24
CA ASP A 82 2.40 0.37 -9.78
C ASP A 82 2.25 0.22 -8.26
N GLY A 83 2.00 -1.02 -7.84
CA GLY A 83 2.11 -1.43 -6.45
C GLY A 83 3.45 -2.10 -6.18
N PHE A 84 3.83 -2.16 -4.92
CA PHE A 84 4.96 -2.96 -4.48
C PHE A 84 4.74 -3.54 -3.08
N PHE A 85 5.53 -4.55 -2.76
CA PHE A 85 5.70 -5.10 -1.42
C PHE A 85 7.18 -5.31 -1.14
N GLU A 86 7.60 -4.92 0.05
CA GLU A 86 8.90 -5.26 0.62
C GLU A 86 8.70 -6.29 1.73
N VAL A 87 9.24 -7.50 1.54
CA VAL A 87 9.13 -8.58 2.52
C VAL A 87 10.48 -8.83 3.16
N TYR A 88 10.57 -8.50 4.44
CA TYR A 88 11.77 -8.72 5.25
C TYR A 88 11.67 -10.04 5.99
N THR A 89 12.68 -10.90 5.82
CA THR A 89 12.75 -12.19 6.51
C THR A 89 14.16 -12.42 7.04
N LYS A 90 14.32 -13.33 7.99
CA LYS A 90 15.64 -13.70 8.53
C LYS A 90 16.58 -14.23 7.43
N SER A 91 16.06 -14.97 6.45
CA SER A 91 16.85 -15.57 5.37
C SER A 91 17.39 -14.56 4.36
N TYR A 92 16.72 -13.42 4.15
CA TYR A 92 17.18 -12.35 3.26
C TYR A 92 18.01 -11.27 3.99
N GLY A 93 18.21 -11.41 5.30
CA GLY A 93 19.02 -10.50 6.10
C GLY A 93 18.48 -9.06 6.07
N LYS A 94 19.29 -8.12 5.55
CA LYS A 94 18.95 -6.69 5.47
C LYS A 94 18.30 -6.28 4.14
N GLN A 95 18.34 -7.13 3.12
CA GLN A 95 17.77 -6.82 1.81
C GLN A 95 16.37 -7.44 1.73
N PRO A 96 15.31 -6.67 1.47
CA PRO A 96 13.97 -7.24 1.34
C PRO A 96 13.83 -8.00 0.03
N LEU A 97 12.92 -8.97 0.01
CA LEU A 97 12.33 -9.42 -1.25
C LEU A 97 11.38 -8.33 -1.74
N VAL A 98 11.64 -7.80 -2.93
CA VAL A 98 10.80 -6.78 -3.57
C VAL A 98 9.90 -7.43 -4.61
N ILE A 99 8.60 -7.25 -4.47
CA ILE A 99 7.60 -7.63 -5.47
C ILE A 99 7.02 -6.34 -6.03
N GLN A 100 7.14 -6.10 -7.32
CA GLN A 100 6.64 -4.88 -7.97
C GLN A 100 5.87 -5.22 -9.25
N GLY A 101 4.84 -4.44 -9.54
CA GLY A 101 4.14 -4.47 -10.81
C GLY A 101 2.85 -3.66 -10.76
N ALA A 102 2.09 -3.69 -11.85
CA ALA A 102 0.79 -3.03 -11.89
C ALA A 102 -0.12 -3.59 -10.78
N GLY A 103 -0.46 -2.75 -9.79
CA GLY A 103 -1.26 -3.15 -8.62
C GLY A 103 -2.77 -3.01 -8.85
N ALA A 104 -3.16 -2.20 -9.83
CA ALA A 104 -4.56 -1.96 -10.18
C ALA A 104 -4.73 -1.88 -11.70
N GLY A 105 -5.89 -2.35 -12.17
CA GLY A 105 -6.26 -2.30 -13.59
C GLY A 105 -7.05 -3.53 -14.02
N LYS A 106 -8.11 -3.33 -14.81
CA LYS A 106 -9.07 -4.38 -15.19
C LYS A 106 -8.40 -5.66 -15.70
N GLN A 107 -7.42 -5.53 -16.58
CA GLN A 107 -6.73 -6.68 -17.18
C GLN A 107 -5.83 -7.42 -16.17
N VAL A 108 -5.14 -6.70 -15.28
CA VAL A 108 -4.21 -7.29 -14.32
C VAL A 108 -4.98 -8.04 -13.22
N THR A 109 -6.08 -7.45 -12.74
CA THR A 109 -6.99 -8.10 -11.79
C THR A 109 -7.62 -9.36 -12.41
N ALA A 110 -8.11 -9.29 -13.65
CA ALA A 110 -8.70 -10.44 -14.33
C ALA A 110 -7.70 -11.60 -14.51
N ARG A 111 -6.44 -11.28 -14.81
CA ARG A 111 -5.37 -12.28 -14.91
C ARG A 111 -5.10 -12.96 -13.56
N GLY A 112 -5.11 -12.20 -12.47
CA GLY A 112 -4.98 -12.75 -11.11
C GLY A 112 -6.09 -13.77 -10.81
N LEU A 113 -7.35 -13.37 -11.02
CA LEU A 113 -8.52 -14.23 -10.83
C LEU A 113 -8.45 -15.50 -11.69
N LEU A 114 -8.13 -15.38 -12.98
CA LEU A 114 -8.01 -16.53 -13.88
C LEU A 114 -6.91 -17.51 -13.43
N SER A 115 -5.77 -16.99 -12.98
CA SER A 115 -4.68 -17.81 -12.45
C SER A 115 -5.16 -18.65 -11.26
N ASP A 116 -5.94 -18.06 -10.36
CA ASP A 116 -6.48 -18.78 -9.20
C ASP A 116 -7.54 -19.82 -9.59
N ILE A 117 -8.41 -19.54 -10.57
CA ILE A 117 -9.34 -20.53 -11.14
C ILE A 117 -8.58 -21.74 -11.69
N ILE A 118 -7.51 -21.50 -12.46
CA ILE A 118 -6.68 -22.57 -13.02
C ILE A 118 -6.05 -23.40 -11.90
N LYS A 119 -5.48 -22.77 -10.87
CA LYS A 119 -4.90 -23.48 -9.72
C LYS A 119 -5.94 -24.37 -9.05
N VAL A 120 -7.12 -23.84 -8.75
CA VAL A 120 -8.20 -24.61 -8.11
C VAL A 120 -8.62 -25.80 -8.96
N ALA A 121 -8.81 -25.61 -10.27
CA ALA A 121 -9.16 -26.69 -11.19
C ALA A 121 -8.08 -27.78 -11.25
N MET A 122 -6.81 -27.40 -11.26
CA MET A 122 -5.69 -28.35 -11.24
C MET A 122 -5.60 -29.13 -9.93
N THR A 123 -5.81 -28.48 -8.78
CA THR A 123 -5.78 -29.14 -7.48
C THR A 123 -6.99 -30.06 -7.27
N ALA A 124 -8.18 -29.66 -7.73
CA ALA A 124 -9.39 -30.47 -7.63
C ALA A 124 -9.38 -31.71 -8.56
N GLY A 125 -8.57 -31.69 -9.61
CA GLY A 125 -8.41 -32.79 -10.57
C GLY A 125 -7.35 -33.83 -10.19
N GLN A 126 -6.59 -33.64 -9.10
CA GLN A 126 -5.68 -34.69 -8.62
C GLN A 126 -6.47 -35.73 -7.82
N PRO A 127 -6.42 -37.03 -8.19
CA PRO A 127 -6.94 -38.06 -7.32
C PRO A 127 -6.18 -37.98 -6.00
N ILE A 128 -6.92 -37.92 -4.89
CA ILE A 128 -6.36 -38.05 -3.56
C ILE A 128 -5.77 -39.47 -3.49
N LEU A 129 -4.47 -39.60 -3.74
CA LEU A 129 -3.73 -40.82 -3.40
C LEU A 129 -3.74 -40.93 -1.87
N ARG A 130 -4.71 -41.72 -1.37
CA ARG A 130 -4.70 -42.36 -0.05
C ARG A 130 -4.29 -43.81 -0.23
#